data_AF-A0A1G0DLF2-F1
#
_entry.id   AF-A0A1G0DLF2-F1
#
_cell.length_a   1.000
_cell.length_b   1.000
_cell.length_c   1.000
_cell.angle_alpha   90.00
_cell.angle_beta   90.00
_cell.angle_gamma   90.00
#
_symmetry.space_group_name_H-M   'P 1'
#
loop_
_entity.id
_entity.type
_entity.pdbx_description
1 polymer ?
#
loop_
_entity_poly.entity_id
_entity_poly.type
_entity_poly.pdbx_seq_one_letter_code
_entity_poly.pdbx_strand_id
1 'polypeptide(L)'
;MRIKSRWFKEGRSHTPEELAGAVSFVVWRIAANALKNTRKAHFGVEVGKQYFAFLNEFLVFLIQVADRIVYRRLPPDDRAMFTGILANRVAETLAENRSRLLGGTPEDAKQQFIDLLNQRADGYAEFDYDEDGPSFNFTRYLGYSMNQIMDEHDSRWIVDQMMSIEAPQAVEMVGKTLRDLLETGPRQPRRRAVTAD
;
A
#
# COMPACT_ATOMS: atom_id res chain seq x y z
N MET A 1 12.95 -3.77 -4.25
CA MET A 1 12.26 -5.09 -4.27
C MET A 1 11.67 -5.35 -5.65
N ARG A 2 11.62 -6.61 -6.15
CA ARG A 2 10.93 -6.93 -7.43
C ARG A 2 9.50 -7.41 -7.19
N ILE A 3 8.53 -6.81 -7.88
CA ILE A 3 7.11 -7.16 -7.86
C ILE A 3 6.72 -7.73 -9.23
N LYS A 4 5.95 -8.82 -9.23
CA LYS A 4 5.30 -9.34 -10.44
C LYS A 4 3.89 -8.75 -10.48
N SER A 5 3.61 -7.93 -11.48
CA SER A 5 2.37 -7.16 -11.63
C SER A 5 1.60 -7.52 -12.90
N ARG A 6 1.80 -8.73 -13.46
CA ARG A 6 1.20 -9.15 -14.72
C ARG A 6 0.34 -10.38 -14.55
N TRP A 7 -0.77 -10.39 -15.27
CA TRP A 7 -1.61 -11.56 -15.42
C TRP A 7 -0.90 -12.64 -16.23
N PHE A 8 -1.14 -13.90 -15.85
CA PHE A 8 -0.58 -15.05 -16.57
C PHE A 8 -1.26 -15.28 -17.92
N LYS A 9 -2.56 -14.97 -18.03
CA LYS A 9 -3.34 -15.03 -19.27
C LYS A 9 -3.71 -13.62 -19.71
N GLU A 10 -3.12 -13.17 -20.82
CA GLU A 10 -3.41 -11.86 -21.42
C GLU A 10 -4.74 -11.90 -22.20
N GLY A 11 -5.33 -10.73 -22.46
CA GLY A 11 -6.50 -10.60 -23.33
C GLY A 11 -7.86 -10.93 -22.71
N ARG A 12 -7.94 -11.16 -21.39
CA ARG A 12 -9.21 -11.23 -20.65
C ARG A 12 -9.40 -9.99 -19.78
N SER A 13 -10.66 -9.56 -19.65
CA SER A 13 -11.05 -8.63 -18.59
C SER A 13 -10.98 -9.33 -17.24
N HIS A 14 -10.48 -8.62 -16.24
CA HIS A 14 -10.36 -9.12 -14.87
C HIS A 14 -11.41 -8.45 -13.99
N THR A 15 -12.00 -9.22 -13.06
CA THR A 15 -13.01 -8.67 -12.15
C THR A 15 -12.35 -7.83 -11.05
N PRO A 16 -13.08 -6.90 -10.39
CA PRO A 16 -12.56 -6.16 -9.25
C PRO A 16 -12.05 -7.06 -8.11
N GLU A 17 -12.65 -8.24 -7.90
CA GLU A 17 -12.22 -9.26 -6.94
C GLU A 17 -10.83 -9.82 -7.27
N GLU A 18 -10.59 -10.14 -8.56
CA GLU A 18 -9.30 -10.64 -9.03
C GLU A 18 -8.24 -9.55 -8.88
N LEU A 19 -8.55 -8.33 -9.31
CA LEU A 19 -7.67 -7.17 -9.19
C LEU A 19 -7.30 -6.91 -7.73
N ALA A 20 -8.27 -6.88 -6.82
CA ALA A 20 -8.04 -6.68 -5.39
C ALA A 20 -7.15 -7.77 -4.78
N GLY A 21 -7.25 -9.02 -5.27
CA GLY A 21 -6.40 -10.12 -4.82
C GLY A 21 -4.96 -10.02 -5.27
N ALA A 22 -4.75 -9.59 -6.51
CA ALA A 22 -3.40 -9.30 -6.99
C ALA A 22 -2.78 -8.12 -6.23
N VAL A 23 -3.56 -7.05 -5.99
CA VAL A 23 -3.09 -5.85 -5.31
C VAL A 23 -2.84 -6.10 -3.82
N SER A 24 -3.65 -6.89 -3.11
CA SER A 24 -3.46 -7.17 -1.68
C SER A 24 -2.09 -7.79 -1.37
N PHE A 25 -1.65 -8.74 -2.19
CA PHE A 25 -0.33 -9.34 -2.08
C PHE A 25 0.80 -8.32 -2.33
N VAL A 26 0.58 -7.42 -3.29
CA VAL A 26 1.54 -6.38 -3.64
C VAL A 26 1.69 -5.36 -2.52
N VAL A 27 0.60 -4.80 -2.01
CA VAL A 27 0.65 -3.78 -0.94
C VAL A 27 1.25 -4.35 0.34
N TRP A 28 0.96 -5.61 0.68
CA TRP A 28 1.60 -6.30 1.81
C TRP A 28 3.13 -6.32 1.66
N ARG A 29 3.61 -6.71 0.47
CA ARG A 29 5.06 -6.75 0.20
C ARG A 29 5.71 -5.37 0.20
N ILE A 30 5.01 -4.35 -0.28
CA ILE A 30 5.49 -2.97 -0.25
C ILE A 30 5.62 -2.50 1.21
N ALA A 31 4.59 -2.69 2.04
CA ALA A 31 4.61 -2.31 3.45
C ALA A 31 5.72 -3.05 4.22
N ALA A 32 5.87 -4.37 4.02
CA ALA A 32 6.94 -5.15 4.64
C ALA A 32 8.35 -4.67 4.20
N ASN A 33 8.49 -4.26 2.94
CA ASN A 33 9.75 -3.69 2.45
C ASN A 33 10.01 -2.30 3.03
N ALA A 34 8.99 -1.44 3.14
CA ALA A 34 9.11 -0.11 3.74
C ALA A 34 9.53 -0.19 5.21
N LEU A 35 8.94 -1.12 5.97
CA LEU A 35 9.33 -1.40 7.35
C LEU A 35 10.79 -1.87 7.45
N LYS A 36 11.18 -2.80 6.56
CA LYS A 36 12.57 -3.27 6.47
C LYS A 36 13.55 -2.14 6.13
N ASN A 37 13.20 -1.27 5.19
CA ASN A 37 14.03 -0.13 4.79
C ASN A 37 14.15 0.89 5.93
N THR A 38 13.05 1.22 6.59
CA THR A 38 13.00 2.13 7.74
C THR A 38 13.93 1.65 8.86
N ARG A 39 13.86 0.36 9.21
CA ARG A 39 14.79 -0.24 10.20
C ARG A 39 16.25 -0.23 9.75
N LYS A 40 16.52 -0.40 8.44
CA LYS A 40 17.87 -0.29 7.88
C LYS A 40 18.39 1.15 7.88
N ALA A 41 17.51 2.13 7.83
CA ALA A 41 17.83 3.54 8.02
C ALA A 41 18.01 3.91 9.51
N HIS A 42 18.19 2.92 10.39
CA HIS A 42 18.49 3.06 11.81
C HIS A 42 17.36 3.63 12.68
N PHE A 43 16.14 3.67 12.16
CA PHE A 43 14.95 3.90 12.98
C PHE A 43 14.65 2.68 13.85
N GLY A 44 14.50 2.90 15.15
CA GLY A 44 14.12 1.92 16.16
C GLY A 44 12.65 1.55 16.04
N VAL A 45 12.37 0.56 15.18
CA VAL A 45 11.05 -0.08 15.11
C VAL A 45 11.14 -1.48 15.71
N GLU A 46 10.75 -1.58 16.97
CA GLU A 46 10.85 -2.80 17.76
C GLU A 46 9.94 -3.91 17.26
N VAL A 47 10.45 -5.14 17.29
CA VAL A 47 9.65 -6.32 16.94
C VAL A 47 8.59 -6.50 18.02
N GLY A 48 7.32 -6.37 17.65
CA GLY A 48 6.22 -6.44 18.60
C GLY A 48 5.08 -5.52 18.21
N LYS A 49 4.55 -4.79 19.19
CA LYS A 49 3.43 -3.85 18.99
C LYS A 49 3.78 -2.74 18.00
N GLN A 50 4.98 -2.15 18.11
CA GLN A 50 5.41 -1.04 17.24
C GLN A 50 5.57 -1.49 15.77
N TYR A 51 6.12 -2.69 15.55
CA TYR A 51 6.20 -3.31 14.22
C TYR A 51 4.83 -3.37 13.52
N PHE A 52 3.79 -3.81 14.22
CA PHE A 52 2.44 -3.88 13.65
C PHE A 52 1.76 -2.52 13.59
N ALA A 53 2.06 -1.58 14.50
CA ALA A 53 1.58 -0.20 14.38
C ALA A 53 2.11 0.47 13.10
N PHE A 54 3.39 0.25 12.76
CA PHE A 54 3.96 0.67 11.49
C PHE A 54 3.24 0.02 10.30
N LEU A 55 3.09 -1.30 10.31
CA LEU A 55 2.40 -1.99 9.21
C LEU A 55 0.96 -1.50 9.04
N ASN A 56 0.24 -1.24 10.13
CA ASN A 56 -1.12 -0.72 10.09
C ASN A 56 -1.18 0.61 9.33
N GLU A 57 -0.43 1.61 9.77
CA GLU A 57 -0.45 2.95 9.16
C GLU A 57 0.05 2.92 7.71
N PHE A 58 1.08 2.12 7.40
CA PHE A 58 1.58 2.02 6.03
C PHE A 58 0.60 1.30 5.10
N LEU A 59 -0.06 0.23 5.57
CA LEU A 59 -1.07 -0.49 4.78
C LEU A 59 -2.31 0.36 4.55
N VAL A 60 -2.74 1.14 5.54
CA VAL A 60 -3.82 2.13 5.38
C VAL A 60 -3.46 3.10 4.26
N PHE A 61 -2.26 3.70 4.29
CA PHE A 61 -1.79 4.58 3.23
C PHE A 61 -1.84 3.91 1.84
N LEU A 62 -1.35 2.67 1.72
CA LEU A 62 -1.36 1.96 0.44
C LEU A 62 -2.77 1.64 -0.08
N ILE A 63 -3.72 1.35 0.81
CA ILE A 63 -5.13 1.15 0.44
C ILE A 63 -5.70 2.46 -0.11
N GLN A 64 -5.43 3.60 0.53
CA GLN A 64 -5.88 4.91 0.07
C GLN A 64 -5.26 5.28 -1.28
N VAL A 65 -3.96 5.04 -1.47
CA VAL A 65 -3.28 5.21 -2.77
C VAL A 65 -3.93 4.35 -3.86
N ALA A 66 -4.17 3.06 -3.58
CA ALA A 66 -4.80 2.17 -4.53
C ALA A 66 -6.23 2.62 -4.88
N ASP A 67 -7.03 3.00 -3.89
CA ASP A 67 -8.38 3.53 -4.06
C ASP A 67 -8.40 4.79 -4.94
N ARG A 68 -7.49 5.76 -4.72
CA ARG A 68 -7.42 6.98 -5.55
C ARG A 68 -7.03 6.70 -6.99
N ILE A 69 -6.17 5.71 -7.22
CA ILE A 69 -5.83 5.28 -8.58
C ILE A 69 -7.02 4.62 -9.27
N VAL A 70 -7.72 3.70 -8.60
CA VAL A 70 -8.86 3.00 -9.21
C VAL A 70 -10.09 3.88 -9.35
N TYR A 71 -10.29 4.89 -8.49
CA TYR A 71 -11.35 5.89 -8.62
C TYR A 71 -11.36 6.55 -10.01
N ARG A 72 -10.18 6.73 -10.60
CA ARG A 72 -10.00 7.36 -11.90
C ARG A 72 -10.11 6.40 -13.09
N ARG A 73 -10.24 5.10 -12.81
CA ARG A 73 -10.11 4.02 -13.81
C ARG A 73 -11.30 3.09 -13.85
N LEU A 74 -12.02 2.94 -12.74
CA LEU A 74 -13.14 2.03 -12.57
C LEU A 74 -14.44 2.81 -12.33
N PRO A 75 -15.59 2.27 -12.76
CA PRO A 75 -16.90 2.76 -12.32
C PRO A 75 -17.05 2.77 -10.79
N PRO A 76 -17.96 3.58 -10.22
CA PRO A 76 -18.13 3.69 -8.77
C PRO A 76 -18.37 2.35 -8.05
N ASP A 77 -19.20 1.48 -8.62
CA ASP A 77 -19.53 0.17 -8.01
C ASP A 77 -18.32 -0.76 -8.01
N ASP A 78 -17.59 -0.83 -9.13
CA ASP A 78 -16.37 -1.62 -9.27
C ASP A 78 -15.27 -1.12 -8.33
N ARG A 79 -15.13 0.20 -8.16
CA ARG A 79 -14.22 0.81 -7.18
C ARG A 79 -14.60 0.39 -5.76
N ALA A 80 -15.87 0.53 -5.38
CA ALA A 80 -16.32 0.19 -4.03
C ALA A 80 -16.06 -1.28 -3.72
N MET A 81 -16.34 -2.17 -4.68
CA MET A 81 -16.06 -3.59 -4.57
C MET A 81 -14.57 -3.89 -4.47
N PHE A 82 -13.74 -3.30 -5.34
CA PHE A 82 -12.29 -3.42 -5.29
C PHE A 82 -11.71 -3.00 -3.93
N THR A 83 -12.05 -1.79 -3.47
CA THR A 83 -11.50 -1.21 -2.24
C THR A 83 -11.94 -2.01 -1.02
N GLY A 84 -13.21 -2.42 -0.95
CA GLY A 84 -13.73 -3.25 0.14
C GLY A 84 -13.04 -4.61 0.23
N ILE A 85 -12.79 -5.28 -0.90
CA ILE A 85 -12.10 -6.58 -0.94
C ILE A 85 -10.62 -6.42 -0.60
N LEU A 86 -9.97 -5.38 -1.14
CA LEU A 86 -8.57 -5.08 -0.86
C LEU A 86 -8.36 -4.89 0.65
N ALA A 87 -9.18 -4.04 1.27
CA ALA A 87 -9.14 -3.76 2.70
C ALA A 87 -9.30 -5.05 3.53
N ASN A 88 -10.30 -5.87 3.22
CA ASN A 88 -10.54 -7.11 3.95
C ASN A 88 -9.39 -8.11 3.85
N ARG A 89 -8.85 -8.34 2.64
CA ARG A 89 -7.74 -9.29 2.43
C ARG A 89 -6.45 -8.84 3.12
N VAL A 90 -6.18 -7.53 3.10
CA VAL A 90 -5.04 -6.95 3.82
C VAL A 90 -5.23 -7.11 5.33
N ALA A 91 -6.43 -6.81 5.84
CA ALA A 91 -6.76 -6.94 7.25
C ALA A 91 -6.62 -8.38 7.76
N GLU A 92 -7.09 -9.36 6.99
CA GLU A 92 -6.95 -10.79 7.30
C GLU A 92 -5.48 -11.21 7.40
N THR A 93 -4.69 -10.87 6.37
CA THR A 93 -3.25 -11.18 6.35
C THR A 93 -2.54 -10.56 7.56
N LEU A 94 -2.80 -9.28 7.82
CA LEU A 94 -2.23 -8.57 8.96
C LEU A 94 -2.63 -9.20 10.30
N ALA A 95 -3.92 -9.50 10.47
CA ALA A 95 -4.49 -10.08 11.68
C ALA A 95 -3.89 -11.46 12.00
N GLU A 96 -3.77 -12.33 11.01
CA GLU A 96 -3.12 -13.64 11.16
C GLU A 96 -1.66 -13.52 11.58
N ASN A 97 -0.92 -12.57 11.00
CA ASN A 97 0.47 -12.34 11.37
C ASN A 97 0.61 -11.76 12.77
N ARG A 98 -0.27 -10.83 13.14
CA ARG A 98 -0.29 -10.21 14.47
C ARG A 98 -0.66 -11.19 15.55
N SER A 99 -1.73 -11.97 15.38
CA SER A 99 -2.17 -12.95 16.36
C SER A 99 -1.13 -14.05 16.59
N ARG A 100 -0.44 -14.47 15.52
CA ARG A 100 0.67 -15.44 15.63
C ARG A 100 1.84 -14.94 16.46
N LEU A 101 2.17 -13.65 16.40
CA LEU A 101 3.33 -13.08 17.11
C LEU A 101 2.98 -12.53 18.50
N LEU A 102 1.80 -11.90 18.65
CA LEU A 102 1.41 -11.16 19.87
C LEU A 102 0.30 -11.86 20.68
N GLY A 103 -0.26 -12.96 20.16
CA GLY A 103 -1.46 -13.58 20.71
C GLY A 103 -2.74 -12.80 20.39
N GLY A 104 -3.85 -13.21 21.02
CA GLY A 104 -5.19 -12.71 20.73
C GLY A 104 -5.86 -13.39 19.52
N THR A 105 -7.06 -12.94 19.15
CA THR A 105 -7.83 -13.51 18.04
C THR A 105 -7.55 -12.74 16.74
N PRO A 106 -7.48 -13.42 15.58
CA PRO A 106 -7.45 -12.76 14.29
C PRO A 106 -8.66 -11.84 14.05
N GLU A 107 -9.84 -12.19 14.56
CA GLU A 107 -11.07 -11.42 14.39
C GLU A 107 -10.97 -10.03 15.02
N ASP A 108 -10.50 -9.94 16.27
CA ASP A 108 -10.31 -8.66 16.96
C ASP A 108 -9.23 -7.82 16.28
N ALA A 109 -8.13 -8.45 15.86
CA ALA A 109 -7.04 -7.78 15.15
C ALA A 109 -7.50 -7.24 13.79
N LYS A 110 -8.34 -7.98 13.07
CA LYS A 110 -8.93 -7.57 11.79
C LYS A 110 -9.85 -6.37 12.00
N GLN A 111 -10.74 -6.43 13.00
CA GLN A 111 -11.66 -5.34 13.30
C GLN A 111 -10.91 -4.05 13.67
N GLN A 112 -9.90 -4.14 14.54
CA GLN A 112 -9.06 -3.00 14.93
C GLN A 112 -8.40 -2.32 13.72
N PHE A 113 -7.94 -3.09 12.73
CA PHE A 113 -7.37 -2.52 11.51
C PHE A 113 -8.43 -1.84 10.63
N ILE A 114 -9.61 -2.44 10.48
CA ILE A 114 -10.71 -1.83 9.70
C ILE A 114 -11.18 -0.53 10.34
N ASP A 115 -11.29 -0.48 11.67
CA ASP A 115 -11.66 0.74 12.40
C ASP A 115 -10.62 1.85 12.19
N LEU A 116 -9.32 1.52 12.27
CA LEU A 116 -8.24 2.45 11.96
C LEU A 116 -8.29 2.92 10.50
N LEU A 117 -8.51 2.01 9.55
CA LEU A 117 -8.63 2.34 8.14
C LEU A 117 -9.75 3.36 7.90
N ASN A 118 -10.93 3.13 8.49
CA ASN A 118 -12.07 4.04 8.38
C ASN A 118 -11.75 5.41 9.02
N GLN A 119 -11.18 5.41 10.22
CA GLN A 119 -10.77 6.65 10.89
C GLN A 119 -9.77 7.48 10.06
N ARG A 120 -8.80 6.81 9.43
CA ARG A 120 -7.79 7.49 8.60
C ARG A 120 -8.36 7.89 7.23
N ALA A 121 -9.32 7.14 6.69
CA ALA A 121 -9.95 7.43 5.41
C ALA A 121 -10.60 8.82 5.39
N ASP A 122 -11.21 9.24 6.50
CA ASP A 122 -11.77 10.59 6.66
C ASP A 122 -10.71 11.66 6.44
N GLY A 123 -9.51 11.49 7.03
CA GLY A 123 -8.39 12.41 6.82
C GLY A 123 -7.89 12.42 5.37
N TYR A 124 -7.72 11.24 4.77
CA TYR A 124 -7.29 11.13 3.37
C TYR A 124 -8.34 11.61 2.36
N ALA A 125 -9.61 11.75 2.76
CA ALA A 125 -10.66 12.30 1.90
C ALA A 125 -10.47 13.80 1.62
N GLU A 126 -9.81 14.52 2.54
CA GLU A 126 -9.53 15.96 2.43
C GLU A 126 -8.31 16.30 1.56
N PHE A 127 -7.58 15.30 1.06
CA PHE A 127 -6.32 15.51 0.34
C PHE A 127 -6.40 15.07 -1.12
N ASP A 128 -5.79 15.89 -1.99
CA ASP A 128 -5.76 15.64 -3.41
C ASP A 128 -4.85 14.46 -3.79
N TYR A 129 -5.26 13.76 -4.84
CA TYR A 129 -4.48 12.74 -5.53
C TYR A 129 -4.80 12.80 -7.04
N ASP A 130 -3.80 13.13 -7.86
CA ASP A 130 -3.97 13.36 -9.30
C ASP A 130 -3.15 12.37 -10.16
N GLU A 131 -2.81 12.77 -11.41
CA GLU A 131 -2.07 11.91 -12.35
C GLU A 131 -0.59 11.81 -11.98
N ASP A 132 -0.06 12.88 -11.38
CA ASP A 132 1.30 13.01 -10.93
C ASP A 132 1.47 12.37 -9.53
N GLY A 133 0.36 12.18 -8.81
CA GLY A 133 0.26 11.30 -7.66
C GLY A 133 -0.38 11.97 -6.44
N PRO A 134 -0.03 11.55 -5.21
CA PRO A 134 -0.57 12.15 -4.00
C PRO A 134 -0.04 13.58 -3.80
N SER A 135 -0.90 14.46 -3.30
CA SER A 135 -0.47 15.78 -2.82
C SER A 135 0.52 15.69 -1.65
N PHE A 136 1.18 16.81 -1.36
CA PHE A 136 2.05 16.92 -0.19
C PHE A 136 1.32 16.58 1.11
N ASN A 137 0.08 17.04 1.29
CA ASN A 137 -0.70 16.77 2.51
C ASN A 137 -1.04 15.28 2.65
N PHE A 138 -1.31 14.60 1.55
CA PHE A 138 -1.57 13.15 1.54
C PHE A 138 -0.35 12.36 2.05
N THR A 139 0.86 12.67 1.56
CA THR A 139 2.09 12.00 2.04
C THR A 139 2.53 12.47 3.43
N ARG A 140 2.27 13.74 3.77
CA ARG A 140 2.53 14.27 5.12
C ARG A 140 1.65 13.62 6.18
N TYR A 141 0.42 13.26 5.83
CA TYR A 141 -0.48 12.59 6.77
C TYR A 141 0.03 11.20 7.16
N LEU A 142 0.61 10.44 6.22
CA LEU A 142 1.36 9.23 6.55
C LEU A 142 2.53 9.55 7.49
N GLY A 143 3.32 10.59 7.20
CA GLY A 143 4.44 11.00 8.06
C GLY A 143 3.97 11.33 9.49
N TYR A 144 2.86 12.04 9.62
CA TYR A 144 2.23 12.35 10.92
C TYR A 144 1.75 11.10 11.65
N SER A 145 1.04 10.19 10.97
CA SER A 145 0.67 8.89 11.53
C SER A 145 1.89 8.11 12.04
N MET A 146 2.98 8.11 11.27
CA MET A 146 4.21 7.43 11.66
C MET A 146 4.91 8.12 12.84
N ASN A 147 4.87 9.44 12.91
CA ASN A 147 5.40 10.18 14.05
C ASN A 147 4.75 9.75 15.38
N GLN A 148 3.45 9.43 15.38
CA GLN A 148 2.72 8.99 16.58
C GLN A 148 3.11 7.59 17.10
N ILE A 149 3.73 6.76 16.25
CA ILE A 149 4.15 5.40 16.64
C ILE A 149 5.63 5.32 17.03
N MET A 150 6.43 6.33 16.68
CA MET A 150 7.86 6.36 16.94
C MET A 150 8.14 6.90 18.33
N ASP A 151 9.23 6.43 18.92
CA ASP A 151 9.75 7.02 20.16
C ASP A 151 10.29 8.43 19.90
N GLU A 152 10.43 9.23 20.97
CA GLU A 152 10.76 10.65 20.89
C GLU A 152 12.02 10.93 20.04
N HIS A 153 13.05 10.08 20.16
CA HIS A 153 14.30 10.19 19.41
C HIS A 153 14.09 10.18 17.89
N ASP A 154 13.24 9.28 17.41
CA ASP A 154 13.02 9.01 15.99
C ASP A 154 11.88 9.82 15.39
N SER A 155 10.95 10.26 16.23
CA SER A 155 9.78 11.06 15.87
C SER A 155 10.16 12.29 15.01
N ARG A 156 11.32 12.92 15.29
CA ARG A 156 11.79 14.12 14.59
C ARG A 156 12.15 13.89 13.12
N TRP A 157 12.52 12.66 12.75
CA TRP A 157 13.09 12.36 11.43
C TRP A 157 12.24 11.39 10.61
N ILE A 158 11.31 10.67 11.25
CA ILE A 158 10.49 9.67 10.56
C ILE A 158 9.60 10.30 9.47
N VAL A 159 9.13 11.53 9.69
CA VAL A 159 8.33 12.27 8.69
C VAL A 159 9.10 12.43 7.39
N ASP A 160 10.36 12.86 7.48
CA ASP A 160 11.22 13.06 6.31
C ASP A 160 11.55 11.74 5.61
N GLN A 161 11.82 10.67 6.37
CA GLN A 161 12.01 9.32 5.82
C GLN A 161 10.78 8.84 5.05
N MET A 162 9.58 9.02 5.63
CA MET A 162 8.34 8.62 4.97
C MET A 162 8.11 9.42 3.70
N MET A 163 8.19 10.76 3.78
CA MET A 163 7.83 11.62 2.67
C MET A 163 8.86 11.63 1.55
N SER A 164 10.15 11.49 1.87
CA SER A 164 11.24 11.61 0.88
C SER A 164 11.65 10.27 0.28
N ILE A 165 11.38 9.14 0.96
CA ILE A 165 11.89 7.82 0.56
C ILE A 165 10.77 6.80 0.45
N GLU A 166 10.09 6.47 1.56
CA GLU A 166 9.21 5.30 1.56
C GLU A 166 7.90 5.54 0.79
N ALA A 167 7.25 6.69 0.98
CA ALA A 167 5.97 7.01 0.34
C ALA A 167 6.10 7.18 -1.18
N PRO A 168 7.07 7.95 -1.73
CA PRO A 168 7.22 8.07 -3.18
C PRO A 168 7.48 6.73 -3.87
N GLN A 169 8.37 5.90 -3.29
CA GLN A 169 8.67 4.57 -3.83
C GLN A 169 7.44 3.66 -3.78
N ALA A 170 6.70 3.69 -2.67
CA ALA A 170 5.47 2.93 -2.52
C ALA A 170 4.41 3.31 -3.55
N VAL A 171 4.16 4.61 -3.73
CA VAL A 171 3.22 5.16 -4.70
C VAL A 171 3.59 4.74 -6.12
N GLU A 172 4.86 4.85 -6.49
CA GLU A 172 5.35 4.42 -7.81
C GLU A 172 5.08 2.93 -8.03
N MET A 173 5.38 2.09 -7.03
CA MET A 173 5.16 0.65 -7.12
C MET A 173 3.68 0.29 -7.25
N VAL A 174 2.79 0.87 -6.44
CA VAL A 174 1.34 0.64 -6.54
C VAL A 174 0.80 1.13 -7.88
N GLY A 175 1.17 2.35 -8.29
CA GLY A 175 0.77 2.93 -9.57
C GLY A 175 1.19 2.06 -10.76
N LYS A 176 2.43 1.58 -10.76
CA LYS A 176 2.92 0.65 -11.78
C LYS A 176 2.15 -0.67 -11.78
N THR A 177 1.90 -1.23 -10.59
CA THR A 177 1.14 -2.48 -10.47
C THR A 177 -0.27 -2.33 -11.02
N LEU A 178 -1.01 -1.31 -10.61
CA LEU A 178 -2.37 -1.08 -11.09
C LEU A 178 -2.41 -0.80 -12.59
N ARG A 179 -1.48 0.00 -13.13
CA ARG A 179 -1.36 0.19 -14.58
C ARG A 179 -1.17 -1.15 -15.31
N ASP A 180 -0.21 -1.97 -14.87
CA ASP A 180 0.05 -3.26 -15.52
C ASP A 180 -1.12 -4.25 -15.42
N LEU A 181 -1.88 -4.23 -14.32
CA LEU A 181 -3.01 -5.14 -14.11
C LEU A 181 -4.30 -4.67 -14.82
N LEU A 182 -4.46 -3.37 -15.06
CA LEU A 182 -5.61 -2.79 -15.75
C LEU A 182 -5.43 -2.73 -17.27
N GLU A 183 -4.21 -2.86 -17.78
CA GLU A 183 -3.96 -2.94 -19.21
C GLU A 183 -4.44 -4.29 -19.79
N THR A 184 -5.34 -4.22 -20.77
CA THR A 184 -6.00 -5.40 -21.38
C THR A 184 -5.39 -5.82 -22.74
N GLY A 185 -4.47 -5.04 -23.30
CA GLY A 185 -3.92 -5.27 -24.64
C GLY A 185 -2.62 -6.09 -24.67
N PRO A 186 -2.37 -6.89 -25.74
CA PRO A 186 -1.08 -7.55 -25.94
C PRO A 186 0.01 -6.50 -26.17
N ARG A 187 1.03 -6.49 -25.32
CA ARG A 187 2.14 -5.53 -25.44
C ARG A 187 3.12 -5.97 -26.52
N GLN A 188 3.50 -5.03 -27.38
CA GLN A 188 4.58 -5.24 -28.35
C GLN A 188 5.88 -5.66 -27.63
N PRO A 189 6.62 -6.65 -28.16
CA PRO A 189 7.90 -7.04 -27.59
C PRO A 189 8.83 -5.82 -27.60
N ARG A 190 9.47 -5.54 -26.45
CA ARG A 190 10.54 -4.54 -26.35
C ARG A 190 11.55 -4.83 -27.46
N ARG A 191 11.63 -3.94 -28.46
CA ARG A 191 12.74 -3.95 -29.42
C ARG A 191 14.02 -3.87 -28.59
N ARG A 192 14.79 -4.96 -28.56
CA ARG A 192 16.19 -4.89 -28.14
C ARG A 192 16.83 -3.87 -29.08
N ALA A 193 17.29 -2.75 -28.54
CA ALA A 193 18.25 -1.93 -29.25
C ALA A 193 19.45 -2.84 -29.50
N VAL A 194 19.60 -3.27 -30.74
CA VAL A 194 20.84 -3.83 -31.23
C VAL A 194 21.80 -2.65 -31.22
N THR A 195 22.65 -2.58 -30.20
CA THR A 195 23.86 -1.76 -30.28
C THR A 195 24.68 -2.35 -31.42
N ALA A 196 24.69 -1.66 -32.55
CA ALA A 196 25.65 -1.89 -33.61
C ALA A 196 26.95 -1.20 -33.20
N ASP A 197 28.00 -2.02 -33.12
CA ASP A 197 29.46 -1.78 -33.05
C ASP A 197 30.00 -0.44 -32.54
#